data_AF-A0A410V3U3-F1
#
_entry.id   AF-A0A410V3U3-F1
#
_cell.length_a   1.000
_cell.length_b   1.000
_cell.length_c   1.000
_cell.angle_alpha   90.00
_cell.angle_beta   90.00
_cell.angle_gamma   90.00
#
_symmetry.space_group_name_H-M   'P 1'
#
loop_
_entity.id
_entity.type
_entity.pdbx_description
1 polymer ?
#
loop_
_entity_poly.entity_id
_entity_poly.type
_entity_poly.pdbx_seq_one_letter_code
_entity_poly.pdbx_strand_id
1 'polypeptide(L)'
;MSQYVEARYALLTLHAAREASPEQAQTLLSNLLTDLGSRQQDRADHRASVIAAIRHLVLILQEHRTPPVFYWETAARAAHLWCEEAAE
;
A
#
# COMPACT_ATOMS: atom_id res chain seq x y z
N MET A 1 1.74 16.10 -5.49
CA MET A 1 0.65 15.17 -5.85
C MET A 1 -0.42 15.33 -4.77
N SER A 2 -1.71 15.42 -5.10
CA SER A 2 -2.76 15.53 -4.06
C SER A 2 -2.82 14.25 -3.24
N GLN A 3 -3.20 14.33 -1.95
CA GLN A 3 -3.36 13.16 -1.07
C GLN A 3 -4.30 12.11 -1.70
N TYR A 4 -5.37 12.55 -2.38
CA TYR A 4 -6.28 11.66 -3.09
C TYR A 4 -5.58 10.86 -4.19
N VAL A 5 -4.69 11.51 -4.93
CA VAL A 5 -3.93 10.85 -6.01
C VAL A 5 -2.95 9.83 -5.43
N GLU A 6 -2.35 10.12 -4.27
CA GLU A 6 -1.49 9.17 -3.57
C GLU A 6 -2.27 7.96 -3.03
N ALA A 7 -3.42 8.21 -2.41
CA ALA A 7 -4.30 7.17 -1.89
C ALA A 7 -4.79 6.26 -3.01
N ARG A 8 -5.22 6.86 -4.13
CA ARG A 8 -5.67 6.13 -5.32
C ARG A 8 -4.54 5.33 -5.94
N TYR A 9 -3.34 5.89 -6.03
CA TYR A 9 -2.16 5.19 -6.52
C TYR A 9 -1.79 3.99 -5.64
N ALA A 10 -1.84 4.15 -4.30
CA ALA A 10 -1.59 3.06 -3.37
C ALA A 10 -2.62 1.92 -3.53
N LEU A 11 -3.91 2.26 -3.63
CA LEU A 11 -4.98 1.28 -3.84
C LEU A 11 -4.81 0.50 -5.16
N LEU A 12 -4.54 1.19 -6.27
CA LEU A 12 -4.33 0.55 -7.57
C LEU A 12 -3.10 -0.35 -7.57
N THR A 13 -2.02 0.09 -6.94
CA THR A 13 -0.78 -0.70 -6.84
C THR A 13 -0.98 -1.94 -5.97
N LEU A 14 -1.76 -1.86 -4.89
CA LEU A 14 -2.13 -3.01 -4.07
C LEU A 14 -2.92 -4.07 -4.87
N HIS A 15 -3.88 -3.63 -5.69
CA HIS A 15 -4.61 -4.54 -6.58
C HIS A 15 -3.69 -5.19 -7.62
N ALA A 16 -2.84 -4.41 -8.28
CA ALA A 16 -1.88 -4.93 -9.25
C ALA A 16 -0.89 -5.93 -8.61
N ALA A 17 -0.38 -5.63 -7.41
CA ALA A 17 0.53 -6.51 -6.69
C ALA A 17 -0.12 -7.82 -6.26
N ARG A 18 -1.42 -7.81 -5.94
CA ARG A 18 -2.16 -9.03 -5.56
C ARG A 18 -2.29 -10.03 -6.72
N GLU A 19 -2.39 -9.53 -7.95
CA GLU A 19 -2.55 -10.35 -9.16
C GLU A 19 -1.21 -10.77 -9.80
N ALA A 20 -0.11 -10.14 -9.36
CA ALA A 20 1.22 -10.37 -9.90
C ALA A 20 1.94 -11.58 -9.26
N SER A 21 3.08 -11.97 -9.84
CA SER A 21 3.98 -12.94 -9.19
C SER A 21 4.54 -12.37 -7.88
N PRO A 22 4.99 -13.19 -6.92
CA PRO A 22 5.55 -12.71 -5.65
C PRO A 22 6.70 -11.71 -5.83
N GLU A 23 7.58 -11.92 -6.81
CA GLU A 23 8.72 -11.03 -7.10
C GLU A 23 8.25 -9.68 -7.67
N GLN A 24 7.25 -9.71 -8.54
CA GLN A 24 6.64 -8.50 -9.10
C GLN A 24 5.86 -7.74 -8.04
N ALA A 25 5.08 -8.44 -7.21
CA ALA A 25 4.36 -7.88 -6.08
C ALA A 25 5.32 -7.19 -5.10
N GLN A 26 6.41 -7.85 -4.75
CA GLN A 26 7.45 -7.28 -3.89
C GLN A 26 8.03 -5.99 -4.49
N THR A 27 8.32 -6.00 -5.78
CA THR A 27 8.88 -4.83 -6.50
C THR A 27 7.89 -3.67 -6.51
N LEU A 28 6.62 -3.93 -6.86
CA LEU A 28 5.56 -2.93 -6.90
C LEU A 28 5.35 -2.27 -5.52
N LEU A 29 5.25 -3.09 -4.47
CA LEU A 29 5.03 -2.59 -3.12
C LEU A 29 6.26 -1.85 -2.56
N SER A 30 7.47 -2.28 -2.90
CA SER A 30 8.71 -1.60 -2.48
C SER A 30 8.86 -0.23 -3.17
N ASN A 31 8.53 -0.15 -4.46
CA ASN A 31 8.49 1.11 -5.19
C ASN A 31 7.43 2.05 -4.61
N LEU A 32 6.24 1.53 -4.32
CA LEU A 32 5.18 2.29 -3.66
C LEU A 32 5.62 2.84 -2.29
N LEU A 33 6.31 2.05 -1.47
CA LEU A 33 6.86 2.53 -0.19
C LEU A 33 7.91 3.63 -0.37
N THR A 34 8.73 3.55 -1.42
CA THR A 34 9.69 4.60 -1.76
C THR A 34 8.97 5.89 -2.16
N ASP A 35 7.97 5.78 -3.05
CA ASP A 35 7.17 6.90 -3.52
C ASP A 35 6.42 7.59 -2.37
N LEU A 36 5.78 6.81 -1.50
CA LEU A 36 5.07 7.30 -0.33
C LEU A 36 6.05 7.85 0.73
N GLY A 37 7.15 7.14 1.02
CA GLY A 37 8.13 7.53 2.03
C GLY A 37 8.87 8.82 1.71
N SER A 38 9.07 9.15 0.43
CA SER A 38 9.68 10.40 -0.01
C SER A 38 8.86 11.65 0.35
N ARG A 39 7.55 11.47 0.62
CA ARG A 39 6.61 12.56 0.90
C ARG A 39 6.32 12.58 2.39
N GLN A 40 7.20 13.24 3.13
CA GLN A 40 7.04 13.51 4.55
C GLN A 40 6.02 14.65 4.73
N GLN A 41 4.74 14.39 4.45
CA GLN A 41 3.65 15.29 4.80
C GLN A 41 2.80 14.65 5.89
N ASP A 42 2.84 15.29 7.05
CA ASP A 42 1.96 15.10 8.20
C ASP A 42 0.50 15.08 7.76
N ARG A 43 -0.29 14.11 8.27
CA ARG A 43 -1.64 14.30 8.87
C ARG A 43 -2.67 13.18 8.70
N ALA A 44 -2.48 12.15 7.89
CA ALA A 44 -3.51 11.09 7.77
C ALA A 44 -3.14 9.82 8.55
N ASP A 45 -3.84 9.54 9.65
CA ASP A 45 -3.73 8.27 10.39
C ASP A 45 -3.94 7.06 9.48
N HIS A 46 -4.81 7.20 8.46
CA HIS A 46 -5.04 6.18 7.45
C HIS A 46 -3.85 5.97 6.53
N ARG A 47 -3.12 7.03 6.15
CA ARG A 47 -1.89 6.91 5.34
C ARG A 47 -0.80 6.13 6.09
N ALA A 48 -0.60 6.42 7.37
CA ALA A 48 0.35 5.68 8.19
C ALA A 48 -0.04 4.20 8.29
N SER A 49 -1.34 3.91 8.46
CA SER A 49 -1.88 2.55 8.48
C SER A 49 -1.65 1.81 7.16
N VAL A 50 -1.84 2.48 6.02
CA VAL A 50 -1.56 1.92 4.68
C VAL A 50 -0.08 1.59 4.53
N ILE A 51 0.82 2.51 4.90
CA ILE A 51 2.27 2.28 4.83
C ILE A 51 2.68 1.09 5.72
N ALA A 52 2.13 1.00 6.93
CA ALA A 52 2.39 -0.12 7.83
C ALA A 52 1.92 -1.47 7.24
N ALA A 53 0.72 -1.51 6.67
CA ALA A 53 0.18 -2.70 6.02
C ALA A 53 1.02 -3.13 4.80
N ILE A 54 1.45 -2.17 3.96
CA ILE A 54 2.32 -2.45 2.80
C ILE A 54 3.69 -2.97 3.25
N ARG A 55 4.30 -2.37 4.28
CA ARG A 55 5.57 -2.87 4.86
C ARG A 55 5.45 -4.32 5.33
N HIS A 56 4.34 -4.65 5.96
CA HIS A 56 4.08 -6.03 6.40
C HIS A 56 3.97 -7.01 5.22
N LEU A 57 3.28 -6.62 4.14
CA LEU A 57 3.20 -7.43 2.92
C LEU A 57 4.57 -7.62 2.27
N VAL A 58 5.38 -6.56 2.16
CA VAL A 58 6.75 -6.64 1.62
C VAL A 58 7.62 -7.58 2.45
N LEU A 59 7.52 -7.53 3.79
CA LEU A 59 8.27 -8.41 4.66
C LEU A 59 7.91 -9.89 4.42
N ILE A 60 6.62 -10.22 4.30
CA ILE A 60 6.18 -11.60 4.01
C ILE A 60 6.73 -12.06 2.65
N LEU A 61 6.66 -11.19 1.63
CA LEU A 61 7.16 -11.49 0.28
C LEU A 61 8.69 -11.66 0.24
N GLN A 62 9.43 -10.85 1.01
CA GLN A 62 10.89 -10.96 1.18
C GLN A 62 11.30 -12.30 1.81
N GLU A 63 10.46 -12.85 2.68
CA GLU A 63 10.66 -14.17 3.28
C GLU A 63 10.30 -15.33 2.32
N HIS A 64 10.09 -15.04 1.03
CA HIS A 64 9.62 -16.00 0.00
C HIS A 64 8.30 -16.69 0.34
N ARG A 65 7.45 -16.04 1.15
CA ARG A 65 6.14 -16.56 1.51
C ARG A 65 5.05 -15.85 0.72
N THR A 66 3.98 -16.58 0.42
CA THR A 66 2.77 -15.98 -0.14
C THR A 66 1.99 -15.31 1.00
N PRO A 67 1.69 -14.00 0.92
CA PRO A 67 0.92 -13.34 1.97
C PRO A 67 -0.52 -13.87 2.01
N PRO A 68 -1.05 -14.22 3.20
CA PRO A 68 -2.46 -14.56 3.35
C PRO A 68 -3.39 -13.47 2.80
N VAL A 69 -4.52 -13.89 2.23
CA VAL A 69 -5.53 -12.99 1.64
C VAL A 69 -5.96 -11.88 2.62
N PHE A 70 -6.05 -12.21 3.91
CA PHE A 70 -6.37 -11.26 4.97
C PHE A 70 -5.48 -10.01 4.99
N TYR A 71 -4.17 -10.15 4.75
CA TYR A 71 -3.26 -9.00 4.75
C TYR A 71 -3.47 -8.09 3.54
N TRP A 72 -3.77 -8.68 2.38
CA TRP A 72 -4.13 -7.94 1.17
C TRP A 72 -5.42 -7.14 1.36
N GLU A 73 -6.45 -7.76 1.96
CA GLU A 73 -7.73 -7.10 2.25
C GLU A 73 -7.57 -5.97 3.26
N THR A 74 -6.74 -6.18 4.29
CA THR A 74 -6.44 -5.15 5.29
C THR A 74 -5.75 -3.95 4.66
N ALA A 75 -4.74 -4.17 3.81
CA ALA A 75 -4.04 -3.09 3.11
C ALA A 75 -4.98 -2.35 2.13
N ALA A 76 -5.80 -3.07 1.37
CA ALA A 76 -6.76 -2.49 0.43
C ALA A 76 -7.83 -1.67 1.15
N ARG A 77 -8.35 -2.15 2.29
CA ARG A 77 -9.33 -1.43 3.10
C ARG A 77 -8.75 -0.14 3.68
N ALA A 78 -7.52 -0.18 4.21
CA ALA A 78 -6.85 1.01 4.69
C ALA A 78 -6.63 2.05 3.57
N ALA A 79 -6.28 1.59 2.36
CA ALA A 79 -6.09 2.47 1.21
C ALA A 79 -7.42 3.06 0.72
N HIS A 80 -8.52 2.31 0.84
CA HIS A 80 -9.86 2.81 0.54
C HIS A 80 -10.28 3.92 1.50
N LEU A 81 -10.12 3.71 2.82
CA LEU A 81 -10.42 4.72 3.83
C LEU A 81 -9.58 5.98 3.64
N TRP A 82 -8.31 5.83 3.26
CA TRP A 82 -7.47 6.97 2.92
C TRP A 82 -7.96 7.71 1.67
N CYS A 83 -8.50 7.01 0.66
CA CYS A 83 -9.11 7.65 -0.50
C CYS A 83 -10.36 8.45 -0.12
N GLU A 84 -11.19 7.92 0.78
CA GLU A 84 -12.40 8.59 1.27
C GLU A 84 -12.03 9.87 2.03
N GLU A 85 -11.11 9.78 2.99
CA GLU A 85 -10.63 10.93 3.77
C GLU A 85 -9.98 11.99 2.89
N ALA A 86 -9.21 11.59 1.88
CA ALA A 86 -8.53 12.53 1.00
C ALA A 86 -9.42 13.13 -0.10
N ALA A 87 -10.66 12.64 -0.25
CA ALA A 87 -11.67 13.17 -1.17
C ALA A 87 -12.57 14.25 -0.55
N GLU A 88 -12.57 14.35 0.78
CA GLU A 88 -13.23 15.41 1.57
C GLU A 88 -12.38 16.69 1.65
#